data_AF-A0A2G3PSQ9-F1
#
_entry.id   AF-A0A2G3PSQ9-F1
#
_cell.length_a   1.000
_cell.length_b   1.000
_cell.length_c   1.000
_cell.angle_alpha   90.00
_cell.angle_beta   90.00
_cell.angle_gamma   90.00
#
_symmetry.space_group_name_H-M   'P 1'
#
loop_
_entity.id
_entity.type
_entity.pdbx_description
1 polymer ?
#
loop_
_entity_poly.entity_id
_entity_poly.type
_entity_poly.pdbx_seq_one_letter_code
_entity_poly.pdbx_strand_id
1 'polypeptide(L)'
;MTRSYSNNLNRQTPGAVETTDSENSLDTQIAIVWALEDGWQGADSLAPSPQAKEFYEIYRNGLPSSYWNESAPSATADGGLHLGWERSDHIYSADILPGGELVLRVTAPHESDNAELRLDQPTAGMLRRFVMRGLPID
;
A
#
# COMPACT_ATOMS: atom_id res chain seq x y z
N MET A 1 45.76 -30.77 14.39
CA MET A 1 44.97 -30.31 13.24
C MET A 1 43.51 -30.27 13.64
N THR A 2 42.94 -29.08 13.55
CA THR A 2 41.61 -28.64 13.98
C THR A 2 40.50 -29.23 13.10
N ARG A 3 39.32 -29.50 13.70
CA ARG A 3 38.01 -29.02 13.20
C ARG A 3 36.93 -29.25 14.25
N SER A 4 36.62 -28.19 14.98
CA SER A 4 35.39 -28.04 15.76
C SER A 4 34.20 -27.91 14.80
N TYR A 5 33.15 -28.70 15.01
CA TYR A 5 31.82 -28.41 14.49
C TYR A 5 30.97 -27.91 15.65
N SER A 6 30.83 -26.60 15.76
CA SER A 6 29.87 -25.97 16.66
C SER A 6 28.49 -26.03 16.03
N ASN A 7 27.68 -27.01 16.43
CA ASN A 7 26.23 -26.99 16.21
C ASN A 7 25.61 -25.92 17.12
N ASN A 8 25.41 -24.71 16.61
CA ASN A 8 24.53 -23.73 17.23
C ASN A 8 23.08 -24.01 16.80
N LEU A 9 22.53 -25.10 17.32
CA LEU A 9 21.09 -25.35 17.30
C LEU A 9 20.49 -24.70 18.56
N ASN A 10 20.35 -23.37 18.55
CA ASN A 10 19.76 -22.66 19.68
C ASN A 10 18.44 -21.98 19.25
N ARG A 11 17.35 -22.69 19.56
CA ARG A 11 16.02 -22.19 19.95
C ARG A 11 15.36 -21.17 19.01
N GLN A 12 14.66 -21.69 17.99
CA GLN A 12 13.43 -21.04 17.53
C GLN A 12 12.31 -21.42 18.49
N THR A 13 11.89 -20.47 19.31
CA THR A 13 10.60 -20.50 20.01
C THR A 13 9.52 -20.26 18.96
N PRO A 14 8.58 -21.20 18.71
CA PRO A 14 7.47 -20.94 17.81
C PRO A 14 6.44 -20.10 18.59
N GLY A 15 6.22 -18.84 18.16
CA GLY A 15 5.07 -18.09 18.64
C GLY A 15 5.15 -16.56 18.72
N ALA A 16 6.18 -15.89 18.20
CA ALA A 16 6.24 -14.42 18.31
C ALA A 16 7.12 -13.71 17.27
N VAL A 17 7.05 -14.03 15.97
CA VAL A 17 7.80 -13.25 14.96
C VAL A 17 7.14 -13.31 13.58
N GLU A 18 6.04 -12.59 13.37
CA GLU A 18 5.59 -12.24 12.00
C GLU A 18 4.97 -10.83 11.93
N THR A 19 4.54 -10.26 13.06
CA THR A 19 4.00 -8.90 13.12
C THR A 19 5.07 -7.81 13.02
N THR A 20 6.28 -8.00 13.55
CA THR A 20 7.27 -6.90 13.63
C THR A 20 7.98 -6.55 12.31
N ASP A 21 8.16 -7.50 11.39
CA ASP A 21 8.92 -7.24 10.16
C ASP A 21 8.07 -6.55 9.09
N SER A 22 6.78 -6.91 9.00
CA SER A 22 5.85 -6.30 8.03
C SER A 22 5.48 -4.86 8.42
N GLU A 23 5.24 -4.60 9.71
CA GLU A 23 4.94 -3.25 10.22
C GLU A 23 6.14 -2.31 10.04
N ASN A 24 7.35 -2.74 10.41
CA ASN A 24 8.56 -1.95 10.23
C ASN A 24 8.87 -1.69 8.75
N SER A 25 8.57 -2.63 7.84
CA SER A 25 8.78 -2.43 6.41
C SER A 25 7.80 -1.41 5.82
N LEU A 26 6.53 -1.45 6.24
CA LEU A 26 5.52 -0.53 5.73
C LEU A 26 5.78 0.90 6.24
N ASP A 27 6.08 1.06 7.53
CA ASP A 27 6.36 2.37 8.11
C ASP A 27 7.62 2.99 7.47
N THR A 28 8.63 2.17 7.16
CA THR A 28 9.80 2.61 6.40
C THR A 28 9.43 3.09 5.00
N GLN A 29 8.56 2.37 4.29
CA GLN A 29 8.12 2.76 2.95
C GLN A 29 7.32 4.07 2.99
N ILE A 30 6.42 4.23 3.96
CA ILE A 30 5.68 5.48 4.16
C ILE A 30 6.68 6.64 4.43
N ALA A 31 7.65 6.44 5.32
CA ALA A 31 8.65 7.45 5.61
C ALA A 31 9.47 7.86 4.38
N ILE A 32 9.87 6.91 3.53
CA ILE A 32 10.55 7.18 2.26
C ILE A 32 9.68 8.04 1.34
N VAL A 33 8.42 7.64 1.14
CA VAL A 33 7.49 8.38 0.26
C VAL A 33 7.20 9.79 0.80
N TRP A 34 7.17 9.97 2.12
CA TRP A 34 6.84 11.25 2.74
C TRP A 34 8.01 12.23 2.65
N ALA A 35 9.24 11.71 2.58
CA ALA A 35 10.48 12.45 2.46
C ALA A 35 10.84 12.83 1.01
N LEU A 36 10.05 12.40 0.01
CA LEU A 36 10.27 12.81 -1.37
C LEU A 36 10.09 14.32 -1.54
N GLU A 37 10.97 14.91 -2.33
CA GLU A 37 10.93 16.31 -2.76
C GLU A 37 10.57 16.38 -4.24
N ASP A 38 10.07 17.53 -4.70
CA ASP A 38 9.84 17.77 -6.12
C ASP A 38 11.13 17.52 -6.91
N GLY A 39 11.01 16.88 -8.07
CA GLY A 39 12.16 16.48 -8.89
C GLY A 39 12.67 15.05 -8.66
N TRP A 40 12.11 14.29 -7.71
CA TRP A 40 12.62 12.96 -7.31
C TRP A 40 12.70 11.91 -8.43
N GLN A 41 11.85 12.00 -9.46
CA GLN A 41 11.86 11.12 -10.64
C GLN A 41 12.12 11.89 -11.95
N GLY A 42 12.60 13.13 -11.87
CA GLY A 42 12.80 14.04 -12.99
C GLY A 42 12.13 15.40 -12.76
N ALA A 43 12.46 16.39 -13.58
CA ALA A 43 12.11 17.80 -13.33
C ALA A 43 10.60 18.06 -13.14
N ASP A 44 9.73 17.24 -13.73
CA ASP A 44 8.28 17.40 -13.67
C ASP A 44 7.62 16.57 -12.56
N SER A 45 8.36 15.71 -11.84
CA SER A 45 7.78 14.89 -10.76
C SER A 45 7.54 15.73 -9.52
N LEU A 46 6.38 15.56 -8.89
CA LEU A 46 6.00 16.24 -7.66
C LEU A 46 6.10 15.29 -6.47
N ALA A 47 6.45 15.85 -5.31
CA ALA A 47 6.28 15.18 -4.04
C ALA A 47 4.78 14.93 -3.77
N PRO A 48 4.41 13.92 -2.96
CA PRO A 48 3.01 13.68 -2.65
C PRO A 48 2.38 14.91 -1.96
N SER A 49 1.25 15.34 -2.49
CA SER A 49 0.50 16.51 -2.02
C SER A 49 0.02 16.35 -0.57
N PRO A 50 -0.16 17.44 0.17
CA PRO A 50 -0.73 17.40 1.51
C PRO A 50 -2.09 16.67 1.57
N GLN A 51 -2.95 16.88 0.57
CA GLN A 51 -4.27 16.28 0.49
C GLN A 51 -4.20 14.76 0.31
N ALA A 52 -3.33 14.26 -0.58
CA ALA A 52 -3.15 12.83 -0.78
C ALA A 52 -2.57 12.15 0.49
N LYS A 53 -1.60 12.80 1.15
CA LYS A 53 -1.03 12.33 2.42
C LYS A 53 -2.09 12.25 3.52
N GLU A 54 -2.86 13.31 3.72
CA GLU A 54 -3.93 13.37 4.72
C GLU A 54 -4.99 12.28 4.47
N PHE A 55 -5.45 12.12 3.23
CA PHE A 55 -6.42 11.08 2.89
C PHE A 55 -5.88 9.68 3.19
N TYR A 56 -4.63 9.40 2.80
CA TYR A 56 -3.98 8.12 3.06
C TYR A 56 -3.84 7.85 4.57
N GLU A 57 -3.42 8.83 5.37
CA GLU A 57 -3.29 8.68 6.83
C GLU A 57 -4.63 8.37 7.49
N ILE A 58 -5.71 9.08 7.11
CA ILE A 58 -7.05 8.78 7.60
C ILE A 58 -7.44 7.36 7.21
N TYR A 59 -7.28 6.98 5.95
CA TYR A 59 -7.53 5.61 5.46
C TYR A 59 -6.79 4.57 6.31
N ARG A 60 -5.48 4.73 6.45
CA ARG A 60 -4.56 3.79 7.10
C ARG A 60 -4.85 3.61 8.59
N ASN A 61 -5.23 4.67 9.29
CA ASN A 61 -5.56 4.66 10.72
C ASN A 61 -6.78 3.78 11.06
N GLY A 62 -7.69 3.55 10.11
CA GLY A 62 -8.86 2.69 10.32
C GLY A 62 -8.77 1.33 9.61
N LEU A 63 -7.63 0.99 9.03
CA LEU A 63 -7.44 -0.27 8.31
C LEU A 63 -6.93 -1.36 9.27
N PRO A 64 -7.57 -2.55 9.32
CA PRO A 64 -7.07 -3.67 10.11
C PRO A 64 -5.66 -4.10 9.69
N SER A 65 -4.83 -4.51 10.65
CA SER A 65 -3.42 -4.90 10.41
C SER A 65 -3.23 -6.04 9.42
N SER A 66 -4.23 -6.91 9.28
CA SER A 66 -4.24 -7.98 8.29
C SER A 66 -4.21 -7.50 6.84
N TYR A 67 -4.47 -6.21 6.57
CA TYR A 67 -4.52 -5.63 5.23
C TYR A 67 -3.42 -4.59 4.96
N TRP A 68 -2.46 -4.45 5.88
CA TRP A 68 -1.45 -3.38 5.80
C TRP A 68 -0.50 -3.57 4.62
N ASN A 69 -0.17 -4.81 4.25
CA ASN A 69 0.71 -5.10 3.13
C ASN A 69 0.09 -4.68 1.79
N GLU A 70 -1.23 -4.82 1.64
CA GLU A 70 -1.97 -4.34 0.46
C GLU A 70 -2.04 -2.80 0.35
N SER A 71 -1.54 -2.11 1.38
CA SER A 71 -1.71 -0.67 1.55
C SER A 71 -0.38 0.08 1.46
N ALA A 72 0.67 -0.56 0.97
CA ALA A 72 1.98 0.04 0.83
C ALA A 72 1.96 1.12 -0.28
N PRO A 73 2.19 2.40 0.05
CA PRO A 73 2.09 3.48 -0.93
C PRO A 73 3.35 3.60 -1.76
N SER A 74 3.18 3.99 -3.01
CA SER A 74 4.22 4.60 -3.85
C SER A 74 3.78 5.99 -4.30
N ALA A 75 4.72 6.89 -4.53
CA ALA A 75 4.40 8.20 -5.09
C ALA A 75 4.10 8.10 -6.58
N THR A 76 3.13 8.88 -7.05
CA THR A 76 2.91 9.13 -8.48
C THR A 76 3.62 10.42 -8.90
N ALA A 77 4.02 10.52 -10.17
CA ALA A 77 4.72 11.71 -10.67
C ALA A 77 3.90 13.00 -10.55
N ASP A 78 2.57 12.90 -10.53
CA ASP A 78 1.67 14.05 -10.44
C ASP A 78 1.44 14.54 -8.99
N GLY A 79 2.08 13.93 -7.98
CA GLY A 79 1.92 14.30 -6.58
C GLY A 79 0.78 13.58 -5.84
N GLY A 80 0.29 12.48 -6.41
CA GLY A 80 -0.64 11.54 -5.75
C GLY A 80 0.08 10.32 -5.16
N LEU A 81 -0.70 9.35 -4.69
CA LEU A 81 -0.21 8.06 -4.18
C LEU A 81 -0.87 6.90 -4.93
N HIS A 82 -0.10 5.84 -5.15
CA HIS A 82 -0.57 4.59 -5.71
C HIS A 82 -0.47 3.47 -4.67
N LEU A 83 -1.51 2.65 -4.60
CA LEU A 83 -1.58 1.41 -3.82
C LEU A 83 -1.85 0.28 -4.80
N GLY A 84 -1.06 -0.80 -4.74
CA GLY A 84 -1.21 -1.95 -5.63
C GLY A 84 -1.06 -3.25 -4.86
N TRP A 85 -1.96 -4.20 -5.10
CA TRP A 85 -1.89 -5.53 -4.49
C TRP A 85 -2.54 -6.58 -5.38
N GLU A 86 -2.15 -7.83 -5.13
CA GLU A 86 -2.71 -8.98 -5.82
C GLU A 86 -3.45 -9.85 -4.82
N ARG A 87 -4.63 -10.33 -5.19
CA ARG A 87 -5.37 -11.32 -4.40
C ARG A 87 -5.96 -12.36 -5.33
N SER A 88 -5.59 -13.61 -5.11
CA SER A 88 -5.93 -14.73 -5.99
C SER A 88 -5.37 -14.51 -7.40
N ASP A 89 -6.23 -14.35 -8.39
CA ASP A 89 -5.92 -14.12 -9.81
C ASP A 89 -6.25 -12.69 -10.27
N HIS A 90 -6.56 -11.80 -9.32
CA HIS A 90 -6.92 -10.41 -9.59
C HIS A 90 -5.82 -9.46 -9.11
N ILE A 91 -5.57 -8.43 -9.91
CA ILE A 91 -4.72 -7.29 -9.57
C ILE A 91 -5.63 -6.12 -9.22
N TYR A 92 -5.38 -5.52 -8.07
CA TYR A 92 -6.11 -4.37 -7.59
C TYR A 92 -5.18 -3.17 -7.48
N SER A 93 -5.71 -1.99 -7.79
CA SER A 93 -5.01 -0.75 -7.46
C SER A 93 -5.95 0.36 -7.03
N ALA A 94 -5.41 1.28 -6.24
CA ALA A 94 -6.07 2.50 -5.85
C ALA A 94 -5.10 3.67 -5.99
N ASP A 95 -5.48 4.67 -6.79
CA ASP A 95 -4.76 5.94 -6.90
C ASP A 95 -5.48 7.01 -6.10
N ILE A 96 -4.78 7.57 -5.11
CA ILE A 96 -5.18 8.80 -4.42
C ILE A 96 -4.58 9.96 -5.20
N LEU A 97 -5.43 10.69 -5.92
CA LEU A 97 -4.99 11.80 -6.76
C LEU A 97 -4.56 13.02 -5.92
N PRO A 98 -3.81 13.98 -6.49
CA PRO A 98 -3.30 15.14 -5.75
C PRO A 98 -4.40 16.03 -5.13
N GLY A 99 -5.60 16.02 -5.70
CA GLY A 99 -6.76 16.75 -5.17
C GLY A 99 -7.53 16.00 -4.09
N GLY A 100 -7.14 14.76 -3.77
CA GLY A 100 -7.84 13.89 -2.83
C GLY A 100 -8.93 13.02 -3.46
N GLU A 101 -9.11 13.05 -4.78
CA GLU A 101 -9.96 12.10 -5.50
C GLU A 101 -9.36 10.68 -5.48
N LEU A 102 -10.20 9.68 -5.75
CA LEU A 102 -9.81 8.28 -5.70
C LEU A 102 -10.16 7.57 -7.00
N VAL A 103 -9.23 6.83 -7.57
CA VAL A 103 -9.46 5.92 -8.70
C VAL A 103 -9.16 4.50 -8.27
N LEU A 104 -10.15 3.62 -8.36
CA LEU A 104 -10.06 2.21 -8.00
C LEU A 104 -10.07 1.37 -9.26
N ARG A 105 -9.17 0.39 -9.36
CA ARG A 105 -9.10 -0.52 -10.51
C ARG A 105 -9.01 -1.97 -10.08
N VAL A 106 -9.72 -2.82 -10.82
CA VAL A 106 -9.62 -4.28 -10.76
C VAL A 106 -9.27 -4.77 -12.15
N THR A 107 -8.18 -5.52 -12.24
CA THR A 107 -7.78 -6.25 -13.44
C THR A 107 -7.90 -7.74 -13.16
N ALA A 108 -8.80 -8.40 -13.86
CA ALA A 108 -9.09 -9.81 -13.76
C ALA A 108 -8.47 -10.57 -14.96
N PRO A 109 -8.38 -11.91 -14.90
CA PRO A 109 -7.93 -12.70 -16.05
C PRO A 109 -8.86 -12.60 -17.26
N HIS A 110 -10.15 -12.35 -17.02
CA HIS A 110 -11.15 -12.12 -18.04
C HIS A 110 -11.48 -10.62 -18.13
N GLU A 111 -11.33 -10.05 -19.32
CA GLU A 111 -11.50 -8.61 -19.55
C GLU A 111 -12.90 -8.10 -19.17
N SER A 112 -13.94 -8.95 -19.26
CA SER A 112 -15.30 -8.62 -18.84
C SER A 112 -15.44 -8.29 -17.35
N ASP A 113 -14.50 -8.77 -16.53
CA ASP A 113 -14.51 -8.59 -15.08
C ASP A 113 -13.58 -7.46 -14.65
N ASN A 114 -12.90 -6.79 -15.60
CA ASN A 114 -12.16 -5.57 -15.33
C ASN A 114 -13.11 -4.44 -14.95
N ALA A 115 -12.72 -3.65 -13.96
CA ALA A 115 -13.53 -2.54 -13.49
C ALA A 115 -12.65 -1.35 -13.09
N GLU A 116 -13.14 -0.14 -13.37
CA GLU A 116 -12.58 1.11 -12.89
C GLU A 116 -13.70 1.94 -12.26
N LEU A 117 -13.43 2.53 -11.10
CA LEU A 117 -14.34 3.44 -10.41
C LEU A 117 -13.59 4.70 -9.99
N ARG A 118 -14.04 5.85 -10.48
CA ARG A 118 -13.55 7.17 -10.07
C ARG A 118 -14.53 7.81 -9.07
N LEU A 119 -13.99 8.34 -7.98
CA LEU A 119 -14.73 9.01 -6.92
C LEU A 119 -14.15 10.41 -6.73
N ASP A 120 -14.94 11.44 -7.04
CA ASP A 120 -14.51 12.83 -6.90
C ASP A 120 -14.62 13.33 -5.44
N GLN A 121 -15.40 12.64 -4.61
CA GLN A 121 -15.56 12.93 -3.18
C GLN A 121 -15.46 11.63 -2.36
N PRO A 122 -14.30 10.96 -2.38
CA PRO A 122 -14.13 9.69 -1.71
C PRO A 122 -14.15 9.86 -0.19
N THR A 123 -14.54 8.81 0.52
CA THR A 123 -14.30 8.70 1.96
C THR A 123 -13.22 7.64 2.21
N ALA A 124 -12.43 7.81 3.27
CA ALA A 124 -11.47 6.79 3.70
C ALA A 124 -12.13 5.41 3.90
N GLY A 125 -13.39 5.37 4.32
CA GLY A 125 -14.17 4.14 4.45
C GLY A 125 -14.39 3.40 3.13
N MET A 126 -14.57 4.12 2.02
CA MET A 126 -14.71 3.52 0.68
C MET A 126 -13.42 2.80 0.26
N LEU A 127 -12.26 3.44 0.45
CA LEU A 127 -10.98 2.81 0.15
C LEU A 127 -10.72 1.58 1.04
N ARG A 128 -11.05 1.64 2.34
CA ARG A 128 -10.95 0.46 3.23
C ARG A 128 -11.80 -0.70 2.74
N ARG A 129 -13.06 -0.44 2.36
CA ARG A 129 -13.95 -1.49 1.81
C ARG A 129 -13.35 -2.10 0.56
N PHE A 130 -12.82 -1.28 -0.34
CA PHE A 130 -12.18 -1.76 -1.56
C PHE A 130 -10.98 -2.66 -1.28
N VAL A 131 -10.06 -2.25 -0.39
CA VAL A 131 -8.90 -3.06 -0.01
C VAL A 131 -9.31 -4.37 0.65
N MET A 132 -10.36 -4.33 1.49
CA MET A 132 -10.84 -5.51 2.18
C MET A 132 -11.63 -6.47 1.27
N ARG A 133 -12.41 -5.96 0.31
CA ARG A 133 -13.46 -6.75 -0.38
C ARG A 133 -13.42 -6.69 -1.92
N GLY A 134 -12.68 -5.76 -2.52
CA GLY A 134 -12.78 -5.44 -3.93
C GLY A 134 -14.00 -4.57 -4.25
N LEU A 135 -14.42 -4.56 -5.52
CA LEU A 135 -15.67 -3.93 -5.97
C LEU A 135 -16.84 -4.93 -5.90
N PRO A 136 -18.10 -4.45 -5.73
CA PRO A 136 -18.52 -3.07 -5.46
C PRO A 136 -18.21 -2.61 -4.02
N ILE A 137 -18.19 -1.30 -3.79
CA ILE A 137 -17.81 -0.67 -2.50
C ILE A 137 -19.00 -0.08 -1.71
N ASP A 138 -20.20 -0.28 -2.23
CA ASP A 138 -21.49 0.17 -1.70
C ASP A 138 -21.70 -0.25 -0.23
#